data_AF-A0A914VKY1-F1
#
_entry.id   AF-A0A914VKY1-F1
#
_cell.length_a   1.000
_cell.length_b   1.000
_cell.length_c   1.000
_cell.angle_alpha   90.00
_cell.angle_beta   90.00
_cell.angle_gamma   90.00
#
_symmetry.space_group_name_H-M   'P 1'
#
loop_
_entity.id
_entity.type
_entity.pdbx_description
1 polymer ?
#
loop_
_entity_poly.entity_id
_entity_poly.type
_entity_poly.pdbx_seq_one_letter_code
_entity_poly.pdbx_strand_id
1 'polypeptide(L)'
;MAVELNPEQQQTYDLILRNLQEKLGDDKLRGLLASNKHPEVYWGTATTGKPHIAYFVPMAKVADFLKAGCKVSILFADLHAYLDNMKSTWELLQKRVVY
;
A
#
# COMPACT_ATOMS: atom_id res chain seq x y z
N MET A 1 -6.92 1.68 26.20
CA MET A 1 -8.39 1.57 26.00
C MET A 1 -8.64 1.58 24.50
N ALA A 2 -9.39 0.63 23.98
CA ALA A 2 -9.75 0.62 22.56
C ALA A 2 -10.59 1.87 22.27
N VAL A 3 -10.19 2.64 21.25
CA VAL A 3 -10.93 3.83 20.84
C VAL A 3 -12.18 3.38 20.08
N GLU A 4 -13.36 3.78 20.56
CA GLU A 4 -14.62 3.50 19.89
C GLU A 4 -14.73 4.33 18.61
N LEU A 5 -15.05 3.66 17.50
CA LEU A 5 -15.24 4.26 16.19
C LEU A 5 -16.75 4.45 15.94
N ASN A 6 -17.11 5.57 15.32
CA ASN A 6 -18.48 5.73 14.82
C ASN A 6 -18.74 4.79 13.62
N PRO A 7 -19.99 4.63 13.15
CA PRO A 7 -20.31 3.68 12.09
C PRO A 7 -19.53 3.89 10.78
N GLU A 8 -19.27 5.15 10.41
CA GLU A 8 -18.54 5.51 9.19
C GLU A 8 -17.03 5.21 9.30
N GLN A 9 -16.44 5.53 10.46
CA GLN A 9 -15.05 5.20 10.79
C GLN A 9 -14.85 3.67 10.87
N GLN A 10 -15.84 2.94 11.38
CA GLN A 10 -15.81 1.48 11.44
C GLN A 10 -15.86 0.87 10.03
N GLN A 11 -16.73 1.38 9.14
CA GLN A 11 -16.77 0.97 7.74
C GLN A 11 -15.43 1.23 7.03
N THR A 12 -14.82 2.39 7.29
CA THR A 12 -13.50 2.75 6.76
C THR A 12 -12.42 1.79 7.26
N TYR A 13 -12.41 1.51 8.55
CA TYR A 13 -11.51 0.56 9.19
C TYR A 13 -11.64 -0.85 8.61
N ASP A 14 -12.87 -1.35 8.43
CA ASP A 14 -13.13 -2.67 7.87
C ASP A 14 -12.69 -2.76 6.40
N LEU A 15 -12.88 -1.68 5.63
CA LEU A 15 -12.44 -1.60 4.24
C LEU A 15 -10.91 -1.61 4.12
N ILE A 16 -10.21 -0.93 5.03
CA ILE A 16 -8.74 -0.96 5.10
C ILE A 16 -8.25 -2.38 5.40
N LEU A 17 -8.89 -3.10 6.33
CA LEU A 17 -8.38 -4.38 6.82
C LEU A 17 -8.88 -5.63 6.10
N ARG A 18 -9.95 -5.54 5.30
CA ARG A 18 -10.49 -6.71 4.60
C ARG A 18 -9.41 -7.40 3.76
N ASN A 19 -9.46 -8.72 3.75
CA ASN A 19 -8.58 -9.62 2.99
C ASN A 19 -7.08 -9.51 3.33
N LEU A 20 -6.70 -8.81 4.41
CA LEU A 20 -5.33 -8.86 4.93
C LEU A 20 -5.14 -10.11 5.78
N GLN A 21 -4.00 -10.77 5.60
CA GLN A 21 -3.63 -11.94 6.39
C GLN A 21 -3.21 -11.57 7.82
N GLU A 22 -2.54 -10.43 7.98
CA GLU A 22 -2.03 -9.95 9.26
C GLU A 22 -2.16 -8.43 9.35
N LYS A 23 -2.32 -7.93 10.57
CA LYS A 23 -2.31 -6.50 10.89
C LYS A 23 -1.47 -6.25 12.13
N LEU A 24 -0.62 -5.22 12.07
CA LEU A 24 0.20 -4.76 13.18
C LEU A 24 -0.16 -3.32 13.51
N GLY A 25 -0.28 -3.00 14.81
CA GLY A 25 -0.58 -1.64 15.27
C GLY A 25 -2.05 -1.22 15.10
N ASP A 26 -2.99 -2.15 15.29
CA ASP A 26 -4.45 -1.92 15.19
C ASP A 26 -4.92 -0.70 16.00
N ASP A 27 -4.42 -0.58 17.24
CA ASP A 27 -4.76 0.53 18.14
C ASP A 27 -4.39 1.89 17.56
N LYS A 28 -3.27 1.99 16.82
CA LYS A 28 -2.83 3.23 16.18
C LYS A 28 -3.73 3.60 15.02
N LEU A 29 -4.14 2.62 14.21
CA LEU A 29 -5.08 2.86 13.12
C LEU A 29 -6.42 3.36 13.65
N ARG A 30 -6.96 2.71 14.70
CA ARG A 30 -8.20 3.15 15.36
C ARG A 30 -8.08 4.56 15.92
N GLY A 31 -6.97 4.87 16.60
CA GLY A 31 -6.71 6.22 17.11
C GLY A 31 -6.62 7.28 15.99
N LEU A 32 -6.02 6.93 14.85
CA LEU A 32 -5.92 7.83 13.70
C LEU A 32 -7.29 8.13 13.08
N LEU A 33 -8.11 7.10 12.89
CA LEU A 33 -9.47 7.22 12.35
C LEU A 33 -10.39 7.99 13.29
N ALA A 34 -10.30 7.73 14.61
CA ALA A 34 -11.05 8.49 15.62
C ALA A 34 -10.67 9.98 15.66
N SER A 35 -9.44 10.31 15.28
CA SER A 35 -8.97 11.69 15.16
C SER A 35 -9.42 12.37 13.85
N ASN A 36 -10.26 11.72 13.04
CA ASN A 36 -10.71 12.17 11.72
C ASN A 36 -9.55 12.51 10.77
N LYS A 37 -8.40 11.84 10.92
CA LYS A 37 -7.28 11.97 9.99
C LYS A 37 -7.34 10.88 8.94
N HIS A 38 -7.04 11.26 7.71
CA HIS A 38 -6.90 10.31 6.60
C HIS A 38 -5.58 9.54 6.74
N PRO A 39 -5.60 8.18 6.79
CA PRO A 39 -4.38 7.40 6.81
C PRO A 39 -3.56 7.63 5.54
N GLU A 40 -2.25 7.84 5.71
CA GLU A 40 -1.30 7.78 4.60
C GLU A 40 -0.76 6.36 4.48
N VAL A 41 -0.85 5.79 3.29
CA VAL A 41 -0.43 4.43 2.99
C VAL A 41 0.72 4.46 2.00
N TYR A 42 1.74 3.66 2.27
CA TYR A 42 2.88 3.47 1.39
C TYR A 42 2.92 2.02 0.91
N TRP A 43 3.08 1.84 -0.40
CA TRP A 43 3.33 0.53 -1.00
C TRP A 43 4.51 0.61 -1.96
N GLY A 44 5.56 -0.16 -1.70
CA GLY A 44 6.74 -0.24 -2.56
C GLY A 44 6.66 -1.44 -3.50
N THR A 45 7.02 -1.24 -4.77
CA THR A 45 7.15 -2.32 -5.76
C THR A 45 8.49 -2.24 -6.46
N ALA A 46 9.20 -3.37 -6.56
CA ALA A 46 10.48 -3.45 -7.24
C ALA A 46 10.28 -3.68 -8.75
N THR A 47 10.93 -2.88 -9.58
CA THR A 47 10.80 -2.88 -11.04
C THR A 47 11.77 -3.86 -11.72
N THR A 48 11.92 -5.06 -11.14
CA THR A 48 12.90 -6.08 -11.59
C THR A 48 12.44 -6.88 -12.80
N GLY A 49 11.13 -7.05 -13.00
CA GLY A 49 10.55 -7.88 -14.04
C GLY A 49 9.19 -7.36 -14.55
N LYS A 50 8.46 -8.20 -15.29
CA LYS A 50 7.13 -7.87 -15.80
C LYS A 50 6.06 -8.18 -14.75
N PRO A 51 5.14 -7.24 -14.44
CA PRO A 51 3.99 -7.54 -13.59
C PRO A 51 3.18 -8.71 -14.16
N HIS A 52 2.89 -9.70 -13.32
CA HIS A 52 2.04 -10.85 -13.66
C HIS A 52 0.69 -10.77 -12.92
N ILE A 53 -0.23 -11.70 -13.18
CA ILE A 53 -1.61 -11.67 -12.66
C ILE A 53 -1.70 -11.48 -11.13
N ALA A 54 -0.76 -12.01 -10.33
CA ALA A 54 -0.82 -11.80 -8.88
C ALA A 54 -0.66 -10.33 -8.44
N TYR A 55 -0.18 -9.41 -9.30
CA TYR A 55 -0.18 -7.97 -9.02
C TYR A 55 -1.59 -7.39 -8.86
N PHE A 56 -2.64 -8.08 -9.32
CA PHE A 56 -4.01 -7.67 -9.03
C PHE A 56 -4.35 -7.73 -7.54
N VAL A 57 -3.68 -8.57 -6.75
CA VAL A 57 -3.92 -8.67 -5.30
C VAL A 57 -3.55 -7.35 -4.59
N PRO A 58 -2.31 -6.82 -4.68
CA PRO A 58 -1.99 -5.52 -4.11
C PRO A 58 -2.77 -4.37 -4.77
N MET A 59 -3.07 -4.44 -6.07
CA MET A 59 -3.88 -3.39 -6.74
C MET A 59 -5.32 -3.33 -6.23
N ALA A 60 -5.95 -4.48 -5.97
CA ALA A 60 -7.26 -4.52 -5.33
C ALA A 60 -7.22 -3.89 -3.93
N LYS A 61 -6.13 -4.13 -3.17
CA LYS A 61 -5.95 -3.51 -1.86
C LYS A 61 -5.70 -2.00 -1.93
N VAL A 62 -4.94 -1.52 -2.93
CA VAL A 62 -4.80 -0.09 -3.22
C VAL A 62 -6.15 0.55 -3.52
N ALA A 63 -6.99 -0.11 -4.31
CA ALA A 63 -8.35 0.37 -4.59
C ALA A 63 -9.20 0.48 -3.31
N ASP A 64 -9.05 -0.46 -2.37
CA ASP A 64 -9.72 -0.37 -1.07
C ASP A 64 -9.24 0.81 -0.25
N PHE A 65 -7.92 1.06 -0.20
CA PHE A 65 -7.36 2.21 0.51
C PHE A 65 -7.85 3.53 -0.08
N LEU A 66 -7.90 3.65 -1.40
CA LEU A 66 -8.45 4.85 -2.06
C LEU A 66 -9.94 5.03 -1.73
N LYS A 67 -10.73 3.96 -1.74
CA LYS A 67 -12.16 4.00 -1.35
C LYS A 67 -12.36 4.34 0.14
N ALA A 68 -11.42 3.95 0.98
CA ALA A 68 -11.38 4.31 2.40
C ALA A 68 -10.89 5.76 2.64
N GLY A 69 -10.62 6.53 1.58
CA GLY A 69 -10.14 7.91 1.68
C GLY A 69 -8.69 8.00 2.17
N CYS A 70 -7.90 6.93 2.08
CA CYS A 70 -6.48 6.96 2.37
C CYS A 70 -5.71 7.68 1.24
N LYS A 71 -4.65 8.39 1.61
CA LYS A 71 -3.68 8.92 0.65
C LYS A 71 -2.64 7.83 0.37
N VAL A 72 -2.65 7.29 -0.84
CA VAL A 72 -1.76 6.18 -1.22
C VAL A 72 -0.56 6.70 -2.00
N SER A 73 0.64 6.37 -1.54
CA SER A 73 1.91 6.63 -2.22
C SER A 73 2.50 5.30 -2.68
N ILE A 74 2.71 5.15 -4.00
CA ILE A 74 3.37 3.98 -4.59
C ILE A 74 4.82 4.35 -4.90
N LEU A 75 5.78 3.63 -4.32
CA LEU A 75 7.18 3.80 -4.64
C LEU A 75 7.63 2.73 -5.64
N PHE A 76 8.14 3.19 -6.78
CA PHE A 76 8.89 2.38 -7.70
C PHE A 76 10.32 2.28 -7.20
N ALA A 77 10.67 1.13 -6.61
CA ALA A 77 11.94 0.92 -5.93
C ALA A 77 13.06 0.56 -6.92
N ASP A 78 13.44 1.53 -7.75
CA ASP A 78 14.45 1.40 -8.81
C ASP A 78 15.87 1.13 -8.26
N LEU A 79 16.26 1.81 -7.19
CA LEU A 79 17.53 1.55 -6.50
C LEU A 79 17.57 0.13 -5.91
N HIS A 80 16.46 -0.32 -5.31
CA HIS A 80 16.38 -1.69 -4.79
C HIS A 80 16.44 -2.70 -5.95
N ALA A 81 15.76 -2.42 -7.06
CA ALA A 81 15.82 -3.26 -8.25
C ALA A 81 17.23 -3.32 -8.87
N TYR A 82 17.99 -2.22 -8.82
CA TYR A 82 19.40 -2.18 -9.22
C TYR A 82 20.28 -3.07 -8.34
N LEU A 83 20.12 -2.95 -7.02
CA LEU A 83 20.90 -3.73 -6.04
C LEU A 83 20.55 -5.22 -6.08
N ASP A 84 19.28 -5.56 -6.29
CA ASP A 84 18.79 -6.94 -6.37
C ASP A 84 19.21 -7.63 -7.68
N ASN A 85 19.32 -6.86 -8.77
CA ASN A 85 19.57 -7.38 -10.10
C ASN A 85 20.80 -6.74 -10.75
N MET A 86 21.99 -6.94 -10.18
CA MET A 86 23.31 -6.50 -10.71
C MET A 86 23.60 -6.89 -12.19
N LYS A 87 22.64 -7.46 -12.92
CA LYS A 87 22.62 -7.74 -14.36
C LYS A 87 21.89 -6.67 -15.20
N SER A 88 21.18 -5.71 -14.61
CA SER A 88 20.40 -4.68 -15.33
C SER A 88 21.09 -3.32 -15.29
N THR A 89 21.29 -2.69 -16.45
CA THR A 89 21.83 -1.33 -16.54
C THR A 89 20.82 -0.28 -16.06
N TRP A 90 21.29 0.88 -15.61
CA TRP A 90 20.44 2.00 -15.18
C TRP A 90 19.42 2.44 -16.25
N GLU A 91 19.82 2.45 -17.52
CA GLU A 91 18.94 2.79 -18.65
C GLU A 91 17.77 1.80 -18.78
N LEU A 92 18.01 0.51 -18.54
CA LEU A 92 16.97 -0.50 -18.59
C LEU A 92 16.00 -0.36 -17.41
N LEU A 93 16.52 -0.04 -16.22
CA LEU A 93 15.70 0.18 -15.04
C LEU A 93 14.79 1.40 -15.20
N GLN A 94 15.29 2.51 -15.73
CA GLN A 94 14.46 3.69 -16.03
C GLN A 94 13.30 3.34 -16.96
N LYS A 95 13.53 2.52 -17.99
CA LYS A 95 12.46 2.05 -18.88
C LYS A 95 11.46 1.15 -18.15
N ARG A 96 11.92 0.29 -17.23
CA ARG A 96 11.07 -0.60 -16.43
C ARG A 96 10.25 0.14 -15.36
N VAL A 97 10.71 1.30 -14.90
CA VAL A 97 9.94 2.15 -13.99
C VAL A 97 8.76 2.80 -14.71
N VAL A 98 8.91 3.12 -15.99
CA VAL A 98 7.86 3.74 -16.82
C VAL A 98 6.85 2.73 -17.38
N TYR A 99 7.31 1.51 -17.69
CA TYR A 99 6.51 0.41 -18.28
C TYR A 99 5.42 -0.12 -17.34
#